data_AF-H2AS96-F1
#
_entry.id   AF-H2AS96-F1
#
_cell.length_a   1.000
_cell.length_b   1.000
_cell.length_c   1.000
_cell.angle_alpha   90.00
_cell.angle_beta   90.00
_cell.angle_gamma   90.00
#
_symmetry.space_group_name_H-M   'P 1'
#
loop_
_entity.id
_entity.type
_entity.pdbx_description
1 polymer ?
#
loop_
_entity_poly.entity_id
_entity_poly.type
_entity_poly.pdbx_seq_one_letter_code
_entity_poly.pdbx_strand_id
1 'polypeptide(L)'
;MTTKSINFSKLFSKLLKEHNEIDDTVSSFLYYMFPRDLFIRALSLIESNNMFIYALAAECCQVSALTTTFHDTPVSSTISKSVTSEITEIDVNIPQMSSPISQVNKLIEKFMQDDIDLSYRLIVRPENTQSSPLYVDLDNWTCSCTEFSELFQKELETSRNSANTDLKDLLIREIDDMNDFSEDKFAQLDSHSLSKQRYFKWERITCCHLLAYSIVLKSSPKLLRYFIVEKTNVLLIPINNIDEWLKLHINIVE
;
A
#
# COMPACT_ATOMS: atom_id res chain seq x y z
N MET A 1 -15.52 23.13 21.73
CA MET A 1 -14.44 22.38 22.42
C MET A 1 -13.89 21.39 21.41
N THR A 2 -12.76 21.72 20.79
CA THR A 2 -12.10 20.87 19.79
C THR A 2 -11.45 19.69 20.51
N THR A 3 -12.12 18.53 20.49
CA THR A 3 -11.50 17.27 20.91
C THR A 3 -10.38 16.97 19.93
N LYS A 4 -9.15 17.31 20.31
CA LYS A 4 -7.95 17.07 19.53
C LYS A 4 -7.90 15.59 19.15
N SER A 5 -8.16 15.27 17.88
CA SER A 5 -8.16 13.89 17.41
C SER A 5 -6.77 13.29 17.58
N ILE A 6 -6.69 12.04 18.00
CA ILE A 6 -5.43 11.33 18.14
C ILE A 6 -4.83 11.15 16.74
N ASN A 7 -3.54 11.43 16.59
CA ASN A 7 -2.79 11.16 15.36
C ASN A 7 -2.23 9.74 15.44
N PHE A 8 -2.84 8.81 14.69
CA PHE A 8 -2.50 7.40 14.72
C PHE A 8 -1.17 7.11 14.03
N SER A 9 -0.83 7.78 12.93
CA SER A 9 0.48 7.65 12.29
C SER A 9 1.64 7.90 13.26
N LYS A 10 1.53 8.95 14.07
CA LYS A 10 2.51 9.29 15.10
C LYS A 10 2.49 8.34 16.29
N LEU A 11 1.35 7.71 16.58
CA LEU A 11 1.25 6.72 17.64
C LEU A 11 1.88 5.39 17.21
N PHE A 12 1.60 4.94 15.99
CA PHE A 12 2.21 3.74 15.42
C PHE A 12 3.73 3.88 15.26
N SER A 13 4.25 5.07 14.95
CA SER A 13 5.70 5.28 14.86
C SER A 13 6.43 5.11 16.21
N LYS A 14 5.71 5.23 17.33
CA LYS A 14 6.23 4.96 18.67
C LYS A 14 6.15 3.49 19.08
N LEU A 15 5.57 2.62 18.24
CA LEU A 15 5.47 1.20 18.55
C LEU A 15 6.86 0.54 18.64
N LEU A 16 7.88 1.11 17.99
CA LEU A 16 9.24 0.58 18.00
C LEU A 16 10.19 1.46 18.82
N LYS A 17 10.76 0.89 19.88
CA LYS A 17 11.79 1.53 20.72
C LYS A 17 13.10 1.69 19.96
N GLU A 18 14.06 2.40 20.57
CA GLU A 18 15.40 2.60 19.99
C GLU A 18 16.16 1.29 19.73
N HIS A 19 15.91 0.25 20.53
CA HIS A 19 16.56 -1.08 20.43
C HIS A 19 15.79 -2.08 19.55
N ASN A 20 14.88 -1.61 18.69
CA ASN A 20 14.09 -2.46 17.79
C ASN A 20 13.23 -3.52 18.52
N GLU A 21 12.82 -3.18 19.74
CA GLU A 21 11.82 -3.89 20.52
C GLU A 21 10.48 -3.17 20.44
N ILE A 22 9.39 -3.94 20.49
CA ILE A 22 8.05 -3.39 20.56
C ILE A 22 7.84 -2.70 21.91
N ASP A 23 7.24 -1.52 21.90
CA ASP A 23 6.89 -0.81 23.13
C ASP A 23 5.59 -1.36 23.72
N ASP A 24 5.71 -2.13 24.80
CA ASP A 24 4.58 -2.70 25.54
C ASP A 24 3.58 -1.64 26.04
N THR A 25 4.04 -0.43 26.38
CA THR A 25 3.16 0.65 26.88
C THR A 25 2.31 1.19 25.73
N VAL A 26 2.94 1.44 24.59
CA VAL A 26 2.23 1.89 23.38
C VAL A 26 1.30 0.79 22.87
N SER A 27 1.76 -0.47 22.88
CA SER A 27 0.97 -1.63 22.48
C SER A 27 -0.26 -1.83 23.36
N SER A 28 -0.08 -1.70 24.69
CA SER A 28 -1.20 -1.75 25.64
C SER A 28 -2.21 -0.63 25.39
N PHE A 29 -1.74 0.57 25.05
CA PHE A 29 -2.63 1.67 24.70
C PHE A 29 -3.42 1.38 23.41
N LEU A 30 -2.72 0.96 22.35
CA LEU A 30 -3.32 0.60 21.06
C LEU A 30 -4.34 -0.54 21.17
N TYR A 31 -4.10 -1.50 22.07
CA TYR A 31 -5.05 -2.57 22.36
C TYR A 31 -6.42 -2.05 22.78
N TYR A 32 -6.49 -1.03 23.64
CA TYR A 32 -7.75 -0.44 24.09
C TYR A 32 -8.38 0.52 23.08
N MET A 33 -7.63 0.97 22.06
CA MET A 33 -8.13 1.93 21.07
C MET A 33 -8.92 1.29 19.93
N PHE A 34 -8.61 0.05 19.59
CA PHE A 34 -9.25 -0.64 18.48
C PHE A 34 -10.21 -1.73 18.99
N PRO A 35 -11.49 -1.72 18.58
CA PRO A 35 -12.46 -2.70 19.05
C PRO A 35 -12.17 -4.10 18.49
N ARG A 36 -12.86 -5.14 19.01
CA ARG A 36 -12.87 -6.50 18.43
C ARG A 36 -11.48 -7.13 18.30
N ASP A 37 -10.62 -6.83 19.27
CA ASP A 37 -9.22 -7.28 19.33
C ASP A 37 -8.44 -6.99 18.04
N LEU A 38 -8.85 -5.97 17.28
CA LEU A 38 -8.30 -5.65 15.96
C LEU A 38 -6.79 -5.43 16.03
N PHE A 39 -6.30 -4.77 17.08
CA PHE A 39 -4.87 -4.51 17.23
C PHE A 39 -4.06 -5.80 17.42
N ILE A 40 -4.51 -6.72 18.29
CA ILE A 40 -3.80 -8.00 18.48
C ILE A 40 -3.83 -8.81 17.19
N ARG A 41 -4.99 -8.90 16.53
CA ARG A 41 -5.13 -9.62 15.25
C ARG A 41 -4.24 -9.03 14.17
N ALA A 42 -4.11 -7.70 14.11
CA ALA A 42 -3.22 -7.02 13.18
C ALA A 42 -1.74 -7.32 13.50
N LEU A 43 -1.36 -7.31 14.77
CA LEU A 43 0.02 -7.63 15.18
C LEU A 43 0.37 -9.10 14.91
N SER A 44 -0.54 -10.03 15.23
CA SER A 44 -0.39 -11.45 14.88
C SER A 44 -0.24 -11.66 13.38
N LEU A 45 -1.00 -10.91 12.56
CA LEU A 45 -0.87 -10.96 11.11
C LEU A 45 0.52 -10.46 10.66
N ILE A 46 0.99 -9.35 11.21
CA ILE A 46 2.35 -8.83 10.94
C ILE A 46 3.42 -9.85 11.31
N GLU A 47 3.21 -10.65 12.35
CA GLU A 47 4.16 -11.68 12.80
C GLU A 47 4.03 -13.03 12.07
N SER A 48 2.97 -13.22 11.29
CA SER A 48 2.63 -14.52 10.68
C SER A 48 3.39 -14.87 9.39
N ASN A 49 4.22 -13.96 8.86
CA ASN A 49 4.90 -14.10 7.55
C ASN A 49 3.96 -14.21 6.34
N ASN A 50 2.69 -13.83 6.50
CA ASN A 50 1.67 -13.93 5.45
C ASN A 50 1.38 -12.60 4.75
N MET A 51 2.10 -11.52 5.10
CA MET A 51 1.93 -10.21 4.48
C MET A 51 2.93 -9.99 3.35
N PHE A 52 2.42 -9.72 2.16
CA PHE A 52 3.21 -9.46 0.97
C PHE A 52 2.95 -8.05 0.45
N ILE A 53 4.02 -7.39 0.01
CA ILE A 53 3.98 -6.12 -0.71
C ILE A 53 4.65 -6.39 -2.05
N TYR A 54 3.87 -6.40 -3.11
CA TYR A 54 4.40 -6.53 -4.47
C TYR A 54 4.55 -5.13 -5.06
N ALA A 55 5.74 -4.78 -5.54
CA ALA A 55 6.01 -3.49 -6.15
C ALA A 55 6.47 -3.68 -7.59
N LEU A 56 5.78 -3.05 -8.54
CA LEU A 56 6.16 -3.11 -9.95
C LEU A 56 7.39 -2.23 -10.18
N ALA A 57 8.49 -2.82 -10.67
CA ALA A 57 9.69 -2.09 -11.01
C ALA A 57 9.46 -1.25 -12.28
N ALA A 58 9.87 0.02 -12.24
CA ALA A 58 9.68 0.99 -13.33
C ALA A 58 10.27 0.55 -14.68
N GLU A 59 11.29 -0.31 -14.67
CA GLU A 59 11.95 -0.84 -15.88
C GLU A 59 11.03 -1.78 -16.68
N CYS A 60 9.99 -2.34 -16.07
CA CYS A 60 9.04 -3.24 -16.72
C CYS A 60 8.18 -2.55 -17.80
N CYS A 61 7.92 -1.25 -17.65
CA CYS A 61 7.07 -0.48 -18.57
C CYS A 61 7.76 -0.14 -19.90
N GLN A 62 9.09 -0.22 -19.99
CA GLN A 62 9.82 0.11 -21.23
C GLN A 62 9.74 -1.00 -22.29
N VAL A 63 9.58 -2.25 -21.86
CA VAL A 63 9.55 -3.41 -22.76
C VAL A 63 8.15 -3.61 -23.38
N SER A 64 7.08 -3.35 -22.64
CA SER A 64 5.70 -3.41 -23.17
C SER A 64 5.37 -2.30 -24.18
N ALA A 65 6.15 -1.21 -24.22
CA ALA A 65 6.02 -0.18 -25.26
C ALA A 65 6.55 -0.64 -26.63
N LEU A 66 7.26 -1.78 -26.68
CA LEU A 66 7.88 -2.34 -27.88
C LEU A 66 7.18 -3.60 -28.40
N THR A 67 6.15 -4.11 -27.73
CA THR A 67 5.36 -5.24 -28.25
C THR A 67 4.55 -4.80 -29.45
N THR A 68 5.04 -5.17 -30.64
CA THR A 68 4.26 -5.11 -31.86
C THR A 68 3.26 -6.25 -31.87
N THR A 69 2.00 -5.93 -32.12
CA THR A 69 0.93 -6.92 -32.27
C THR A 69 0.79 -7.33 -33.73
N PHE A 70 0.14 -8.46 -34.01
CA PHE A 70 -0.07 -8.99 -35.37
C PHE A 70 -0.78 -8.03 -36.35
N HIS A 71 -1.28 -6.88 -35.88
CA HIS A 71 -1.97 -5.87 -36.67
C HIS A 71 -1.16 -4.59 -36.93
N ASP A 72 0.09 -4.54 -36.51
CA ASP A 72 0.93 -3.37 -36.79
C ASP A 72 1.36 -3.41 -38.27
N THR A 73 0.63 -2.67 -39.10
CA THR A 73 1.11 -2.33 -40.45
C THR A 73 2.41 -1.53 -40.32
N PRO A 74 3.48 -1.92 -41.02
CA PRO A 74 4.73 -1.18 -40.97
C PRO A 74 4.51 0.19 -41.60
N VAL A 75 4.48 1.22 -40.78
CA VAL A 75 4.58 2.60 -41.27
C VAL A 75 6.02 2.77 -41.74
N SER A 76 6.19 2.62 -43.04
CA SER A 76 7.40 2.99 -43.75
C SER A 76 7.56 4.51 -43.71
N SER A 77 8.14 5.05 -42.64
CA SER A 77 8.74 6.38 -42.65
C SER A 77 10.23 6.25 -42.87
N THR A 78 10.60 6.26 -44.14
CA THR A 78 11.96 6.41 -44.64
C THR A 78 12.52 7.77 -44.19
N ILE A 79 13.48 7.76 -43.26
CA ILE A 79 14.57 8.75 -43.28
C ILE A 79 15.89 7.98 -43.14
N SER A 80 16.48 7.74 -44.29
CA SER A 80 17.84 7.23 -44.48
C SER A 80 18.85 8.35 -44.22
N LYS A 81 19.93 8.05 -43.50
CA LYS A 81 21.32 8.53 -43.67
C LYS A 81 22.17 7.80 -42.62
N SER A 82 22.77 6.66 -42.98
CA SER A 82 24.01 6.46 -43.75
C SER A 82 25.08 5.95 -42.79
N VAL A 83 25.41 4.67 -42.97
CA VAL A 83 26.51 3.95 -42.33
C VAL A 83 27.83 4.59 -42.78
N THR A 84 28.63 5.03 -41.81
CA THR A 84 30.09 5.09 -41.96
C THR A 84 30.70 4.54 -40.69
N SER A 85 31.49 3.50 -40.87
CA SER A 85 32.23 2.75 -39.88
C SER A 85 33.30 3.64 -39.25
N GLU A 86 33.25 3.81 -37.93
CA GLU A 86 34.44 4.13 -37.13
C GLU A 86 34.29 3.45 -35.77
N ILE A 87 35.29 2.63 -35.46
CA ILE A 87 35.45 1.89 -34.22
C ILE A 87 35.77 2.92 -33.14
N THR A 88 34.84 3.18 -32.24
CA THR A 88 35.12 3.75 -30.93
C THR A 88 34.51 2.85 -29.87
N GLU A 89 35.36 2.45 -28.93
CA GLU A 89 35.04 1.66 -27.74
C GLU A 89 33.86 2.31 -27.02
N ILE A 90 32.67 1.73 -27.17
CA ILE A 90 31.56 2.02 -26.29
C ILE A 90 31.89 1.29 -24.99
N ASP A 91 32.36 2.07 -24.03
CA ASP A 91 32.49 1.71 -22.63
C ASP A 91 31.12 1.18 -22.18
N VAL A 92 30.98 -0.16 -22.20
CA VAL A 92 29.80 -0.85 -21.68
C VAL A 92 29.87 -0.62 -20.18
N ASN A 93 29.26 0.47 -19.73
CA ASN A 93 28.99 0.73 -18.34
C ASN A 93 27.98 -0.32 -17.90
N ILE A 94 28.50 -1.49 -17.51
CA ILE A 94 27.75 -2.58 -16.90
C ILE A 94 27.03 -1.94 -15.71
N PRO A 95 25.69 -1.89 -15.67
CA PRO A 95 24.99 -1.40 -14.49
C PRO A 95 25.44 -2.29 -13.34
N GLN A 96 26.17 -1.71 -12.39
CA GLN A 96 26.56 -2.42 -11.18
C GLN A 96 25.28 -3.02 -10.60
N MET A 97 25.20 -4.35 -10.59
CA MET A 97 24.12 -5.09 -9.95
C MET A 97 24.09 -4.64 -8.48
N SER A 98 23.22 -3.69 -8.18
CA SER A 98 22.95 -3.28 -6.81
C SER A 98 22.47 -4.53 -6.07
N SER A 99 23.02 -4.78 -4.88
CA SER A 99 22.60 -5.93 -4.07
C SER A 99 21.07 -5.94 -3.89
N PRO A 100 20.43 -7.11 -3.74
CA PRO A 100 18.99 -7.19 -3.49
C PRO A 100 18.52 -6.31 -2.32
N ILE A 101 19.36 -6.18 -1.30
CA ILE A 101 19.13 -5.31 -0.13
C ILE A 101 19.13 -3.83 -0.53
N SER A 102 20.01 -3.41 -1.44
CA SER A 102 20.03 -2.04 -1.97
C SER A 102 18.75 -1.72 -2.76
N GLN A 103 18.22 -2.68 -3.51
CA GLN A 103 16.96 -2.51 -4.25
C GLN A 103 15.76 -2.39 -3.31
N VAL A 104 15.70 -3.23 -2.26
CA VAL A 104 14.67 -3.16 -1.22
C VAL A 104 14.71 -1.81 -0.49
N ASN A 105 15.89 -1.32 -0.12
CA ASN A 105 16.03 -0.02 0.52
C ASN A 105 15.57 1.14 -0.38
N LYS A 106 15.90 1.11 -1.68
CA LYS A 106 15.39 2.09 -2.65
C LYS A 106 13.87 2.06 -2.78
N LEU A 107 13.26 0.88 -2.74
CA LEU A 107 11.80 0.75 -2.77
C LEU A 107 11.15 1.30 -1.49
N ILE A 108 11.72 1.01 -0.32
CA ILE A 108 11.29 1.57 0.96
C ILE A 108 11.34 3.11 0.92
N GLU A 109 12.41 3.69 0.36
CA GLU A 109 12.53 5.14 0.19
C GLU A 109 11.43 5.70 -0.72
N LYS A 110 11.11 5.03 -1.84
CA LYS A 110 10.01 5.42 -2.74
C LYS A 110 8.65 5.39 -2.06
N PHE A 111 8.36 4.34 -1.29
CA PHE A 111 7.12 4.26 -0.50
C PHE A 111 6.96 5.42 0.49
N MET A 112 8.07 5.96 0.98
CA MET A 112 8.07 7.02 2.00
C MET A 112 8.04 8.43 1.43
N GLN A 113 8.47 8.61 0.18
CA GLN A 113 8.44 9.89 -0.53
C GLN A 113 7.08 10.17 -1.18
N ASP A 114 6.07 9.32 -0.95
CA ASP A 114 4.75 9.36 -1.59
C ASP A 114 4.90 9.53 -3.13
N ASP A 115 5.84 8.78 -3.72
CA ASP A 115 6.14 8.82 -5.16
C ASP A 115 4.92 8.34 -5.95
N ILE A 116 4.33 9.25 -6.73
CA ILE A 116 3.05 9.08 -7.44
C ILE A 116 3.11 7.92 -8.45
N ASP A 117 4.31 7.54 -8.90
CA ASP A 117 4.51 6.52 -9.93
C ASP A 117 4.72 5.10 -9.39
N LEU A 118 4.73 4.89 -8.07
CA LEU A 118 4.94 3.55 -7.50
C LEU A 118 3.65 2.72 -7.55
N SER A 119 3.59 1.79 -8.51
CA SER A 119 2.52 0.78 -8.54
C SER A 119 2.83 -0.37 -7.59
N TYR A 120 2.00 -0.55 -6.57
CA TYR A 120 2.14 -1.65 -5.62
C TYR A 120 0.81 -2.38 -5.33
N ARG A 121 0.92 -3.57 -4.76
CA ARG A 121 -0.20 -4.41 -4.32
C ARG A 121 0.09 -5.00 -2.96
N LEU A 122 -0.89 -4.91 -2.07
CA LEU A 122 -0.84 -5.46 -0.73
C LEU A 122 -1.68 -6.74 -0.72
N ILE A 123 -1.02 -7.87 -0.47
CA ILE A 123 -1.64 -9.19 -0.51
C ILE A 123 -1.38 -9.93 0.79
N VAL A 124 -2.43 -10.44 1.39
CA VAL A 124 -2.32 -11.39 2.50
C VAL A 124 -2.57 -12.79 1.99
N ARG A 125 -1.60 -13.67 2.20
CA ARG A 125 -1.77 -15.10 1.94
C ARG A 125 -2.59 -15.71 3.08
N PRO A 126 -3.73 -16.35 2.81
CA PRO A 126 -4.46 -17.03 3.85
C PRO A 126 -3.70 -18.28 4.33
N GLU A 127 -3.89 -18.65 5.59
CA GLU A 127 -3.30 -19.87 6.16
C GLU A 127 -3.84 -21.13 5.47
N ASN A 128 -5.10 -21.10 5.06
CA ASN A 128 -5.70 -22.17 4.27
C ASN A 128 -5.30 -22.03 2.79
N THR A 129 -4.54 -23.02 2.30
CA THR A 129 -4.08 -23.07 0.90
C THR A 129 -5.21 -23.10 -0.15
N GLN A 130 -6.45 -23.41 0.25
CA GLN A 130 -7.61 -23.46 -0.65
C GLN A 130 -8.35 -22.13 -0.76
N SER A 131 -8.07 -21.15 0.12
CA SER A 131 -8.72 -19.84 0.05
C SER A 131 -7.94 -18.89 -0.85
N SER A 132 -8.69 -18.00 -1.52
CA SER A 132 -8.14 -16.95 -2.36
C SER A 132 -7.30 -15.95 -1.55
N PRO A 133 -6.24 -15.37 -2.16
CA PRO A 133 -5.46 -14.31 -1.53
C PRO A 133 -6.35 -13.10 -1.20
N LEU A 134 -6.06 -12.44 -0.08
CA LEU A 134 -6.77 -11.22 0.30
C LEU A 134 -6.05 -10.00 -0.25
N TYR A 135 -6.79 -9.17 -0.95
CA TYR A 135 -6.34 -7.89 -1.47
C TYR A 135 -6.63 -6.77 -0.46
N VAL A 136 -5.67 -5.87 -0.29
CA VAL A 136 -5.79 -4.68 0.55
C VAL A 136 -5.39 -3.44 -0.26
N ASP A 137 -6.18 -2.39 -0.13
CA ASP A 137 -5.91 -1.08 -0.71
C ASP A 137 -6.06 -0.02 0.37
N LEU A 138 -4.95 0.60 0.76
CA LEU A 138 -4.95 1.65 1.78
C LEU A 138 -5.40 3.00 1.23
N ASP A 139 -5.16 3.26 -0.06
CA ASP A 139 -5.40 4.58 -0.65
C ASP A 139 -6.90 4.77 -0.95
N ASN A 140 -7.62 3.66 -1.18
CA ASN A 140 -9.08 3.62 -1.27
C ASN A 140 -9.77 3.07 0.00
N TRP A 141 -9.00 2.66 1.00
CA TRP A 141 -9.47 2.01 2.24
C TRP A 141 -10.42 0.82 2.01
N THR A 142 -9.97 -0.16 1.22
CA THR A 142 -10.73 -1.37 0.92
C THR A 142 -9.94 -2.64 1.21
N CYS A 143 -10.66 -3.71 1.53
CA CYS A 143 -10.07 -5.04 1.69
C CYS A 143 -11.06 -6.10 1.22
N SER A 144 -10.57 -7.13 0.51
CA SER A 144 -11.40 -8.21 0.00
C SER A 144 -11.80 -9.26 1.06
N CYS A 145 -11.40 -9.08 2.33
CA CYS A 145 -11.78 -10.01 3.38
C CYS A 145 -13.28 -9.94 3.71
N THR A 146 -13.80 -11.06 4.23
CA THR A 146 -15.20 -11.19 4.62
C THR A 146 -15.58 -10.21 5.73
N GLU A 147 -14.72 -10.03 6.74
CA GLU A 147 -14.96 -9.08 7.84
C GLU A 147 -15.21 -7.65 7.33
N PHE A 148 -14.38 -7.17 6.39
CA PHE A 148 -14.57 -5.84 5.82
C PHE A 148 -15.93 -5.74 5.11
N SER A 149 -16.25 -6.75 4.30
CA SER A 149 -17.50 -6.81 3.54
C SER A 149 -18.73 -6.83 4.44
N GLU A 150 -18.71 -7.62 5.53
CA GLU A 150 -19.79 -7.71 6.52
C GLU A 150 -20.00 -6.39 7.27
N LEU A 151 -18.90 -5.75 7.73
CA LEU A 151 -18.98 -4.44 8.38
C LEU A 151 -19.52 -3.37 7.43
N PHE A 152 -19.03 -3.37 6.20
CA PHE A 152 -19.46 -2.44 5.17
C PHE A 152 -20.95 -2.60 4.87
N GLN A 153 -21.41 -3.85 4.69
CA GLN A 153 -22.83 -4.17 4.49
C GLN A 153 -23.69 -3.74 5.67
N LYS A 154 -23.27 -4.02 6.90
CA LYS A 154 -23.99 -3.61 8.11
C LYS A 154 -24.15 -2.10 8.20
N GLU A 155 -23.12 -1.35 7.85
CA GLU A 155 -23.16 0.12 7.85
C GLU A 155 -24.12 0.65 6.78
N LEU A 156 -24.11 0.04 5.58
CA LEU A 156 -25.08 0.35 4.51
C LEU A 156 -26.52 0.08 4.94
N GLU A 157 -26.78 -1.05 5.60
CA GLU A 157 -28.12 -1.41 6.10
C GLU A 157 -28.60 -0.44 7.18
N THR A 158 -27.69 -0.02 8.07
CA THR A 158 -27.99 0.96 9.13
C THR A 158 -28.35 2.34 8.53
N SER A 159 -27.65 2.76 7.48
CA SER A 159 -27.93 4.00 6.74
C SER A 159 -29.26 3.94 5.98
N ARG A 160 -29.59 2.81 5.33
CA ARG A 160 -30.88 2.65 4.64
C ARG A 160 -32.09 2.85 5.57
N ASN A 161 -31.95 2.47 6.83
CA ASN A 161 -32.99 2.64 7.83
C ASN A 161 -33.08 4.08 8.39
N SER A 162 -32.05 4.90 8.17
CA SER A 162 -31.93 6.27 8.68
C SER A 162 -31.84 7.26 7.52
N ALA A 163 -32.98 7.73 7.01
CA ALA A 163 -33.15 8.84 6.05
C ALA A 163 -31.95 9.16 5.12
N ASN A 164 -31.95 8.58 3.92
CA ASN A 164 -31.29 9.04 2.67
C ASN A 164 -29.98 9.85 2.82
N THR A 165 -29.02 9.33 3.59
CA THR A 165 -27.67 9.91 3.69
C THR A 165 -26.82 9.41 2.51
N ASP A 166 -26.07 10.32 1.87
CA ASP A 166 -25.13 9.93 0.82
C ASP A 166 -24.04 9.02 1.39
N LEU A 167 -23.58 8.04 0.60
CA LEU A 167 -22.55 7.09 1.00
C LEU A 167 -21.26 7.81 1.39
N LYS A 168 -20.95 8.90 0.68
CA LYS A 168 -19.81 9.76 0.98
C LYS A 168 -19.91 10.31 2.41
N ASP A 169 -21.05 10.89 2.77
CA ASP A 169 -21.24 11.48 4.10
C ASP A 169 -21.29 10.43 5.20
N LEU A 170 -21.71 9.21 4.87
CA LEU A 170 -21.69 8.07 5.77
C LEU A 170 -20.26 7.64 6.10
N LEU A 171 -19.43 7.42 5.07
CA LEU A 171 -18.13 6.74 5.19
C LEU A 171 -16.93 7.70 5.31
N ILE A 172 -17.04 8.93 4.84
CA ILE A 172 -15.92 9.86 4.72
C ILE A 172 -16.13 11.05 5.67
N ARG A 173 -15.06 11.44 6.34
CA ARG A 173 -14.93 12.72 7.03
C ARG A 173 -14.11 13.65 6.13
N GLU A 174 -14.75 14.69 5.61
CA GLU A 174 -14.08 15.75 4.84
C GLU A 174 -13.74 16.92 5.77
N ILE A 175 -12.52 17.42 5.67
CA ILE A 175 -12.02 18.61 6.37
C ILE A 175 -11.67 19.64 5.30
N ASP A 176 -12.29 20.80 5.37
CA ASP A 176 -12.15 21.92 4.42
C ASP A 176 -11.44 23.14 5.04
N ASP A 177 -11.44 23.27 6.37
CA ASP A 177 -10.63 24.27 7.07
C ASP A 177 -9.15 23.83 7.14
N MET A 178 -8.28 24.61 6.50
CA MET A 178 -6.84 24.39 6.51
C MET A 178 -6.22 24.42 7.92
N ASN A 179 -6.85 25.10 8.87
CA ASN A 179 -6.37 25.15 10.26
C ASN A 179 -6.59 23.83 11.00
N ASP A 180 -7.56 23.03 10.55
CA ASP A 180 -7.90 21.72 11.12
C ASP A 180 -7.21 20.57 10.38
N PHE A 181 -6.31 20.87 9.44
CA PHE A 181 -5.55 19.85 8.73
C PHE A 181 -4.67 19.05 9.69
N SER A 182 -4.69 17.74 9.48
CA SER A 182 -3.93 16.77 10.27
C SER A 182 -2.75 16.24 9.47
N GLU A 183 -1.66 15.95 10.18
CA GLU A 183 -0.51 15.19 9.67
C GLU A 183 -0.74 13.67 9.74
N ASP A 184 -1.90 13.22 10.21
CA ASP A 184 -2.23 11.80 10.32
C ASP A 184 -2.44 11.21 8.92
N LYS A 185 -1.71 10.15 8.59
CA LYS A 185 -1.85 9.39 7.34
C LYS A 185 -2.74 8.16 7.51
N PHE A 186 -3.12 7.82 8.74
CA PHE A 186 -4.01 6.69 9.00
C PHE A 186 -5.42 6.96 8.46
N ALA A 187 -5.94 6.01 7.66
CA ALA A 187 -7.24 6.12 7.00
C ALA A 187 -7.42 7.37 6.11
N GLN A 188 -6.31 8.02 5.71
CA GLN A 188 -6.35 9.18 4.83
C GLN A 188 -6.63 8.73 3.39
N LEU A 189 -7.51 9.45 2.70
CA LEU A 189 -7.87 9.24 1.29
C LEU A 189 -7.42 10.44 0.46
N ASP A 190 -7.10 10.22 -0.83
CA ASP A 190 -6.86 11.34 -1.74
C ASP A 190 -8.16 12.14 -1.95
N SER A 191 -8.06 13.46 -1.71
CA SER A 191 -9.15 14.40 -1.93
C SER A 191 -9.19 14.93 -3.36
N HIS A 192 -8.13 14.69 -4.14
CA HIS A 192 -7.82 15.32 -5.43
C HIS A 192 -7.89 16.85 -5.35
N SER A 193 -7.61 17.41 -4.17
CA SER A 193 -7.73 18.84 -3.88
C SER A 193 -6.79 19.27 -2.75
N LEU A 194 -5.95 20.27 -3.03
CA LEU A 194 -5.03 20.82 -2.02
C LEU A 194 -5.74 21.58 -0.89
N SER A 195 -7.02 21.95 -1.08
CA SER A 195 -7.82 22.67 -0.09
C SER A 195 -8.71 21.75 0.74
N LYS A 196 -8.56 20.43 0.63
CA LYS A 196 -9.37 19.47 1.38
C LYS A 196 -8.55 18.29 1.86
N GLN A 197 -8.85 17.79 3.05
CA GLN A 197 -8.40 16.48 3.52
C GLN A 197 -9.59 15.53 3.67
N ARG A 198 -9.39 14.26 3.33
CA ARG A 198 -10.40 13.22 3.50
C ARG A 198 -9.85 12.09 4.34
N TYR A 199 -10.68 11.62 5.26
CA TYR A 199 -10.41 10.46 6.08
C TYR A 199 -11.58 9.49 5.99
N PHE A 200 -11.29 8.21 5.84
CA PHE A 200 -12.29 7.17 6.00
C PHE A 200 -12.66 7.05 7.49
N LYS A 201 -13.95 6.89 7.80
CA LYS A 201 -14.46 6.65 9.17
C LYS A 201 -14.18 5.22 9.60
N TRP A 202 -12.92 4.96 9.88
CA TRP A 202 -12.36 3.65 10.21
C TRP A 202 -12.99 3.05 11.47
N GLU A 203 -13.56 3.85 12.38
CA GLU A 203 -14.17 3.37 13.63
C GLU A 203 -15.34 2.41 13.38
N ARG A 204 -15.99 2.54 12.22
CA ARG A 204 -17.13 1.70 11.82
C ARG A 204 -16.69 0.50 10.98
N ILE A 205 -15.81 0.74 10.00
CA ILE A 205 -15.39 -0.27 9.03
C ILE A 205 -13.85 -0.31 8.98
N THR A 206 -13.30 -1.26 9.73
CA THR A 206 -11.89 -1.64 9.70
C THR A 206 -11.76 -3.13 9.99
N CYS A 207 -10.92 -3.81 9.21
CA CYS A 207 -10.50 -5.19 9.44
C CYS A 207 -9.03 -5.22 9.90
N CYS A 208 -8.56 -6.37 10.39
CA CYS A 208 -7.18 -6.51 10.85
C CYS A 208 -6.14 -6.31 9.72
N HIS A 209 -6.47 -6.62 8.46
CA HIS A 209 -5.56 -6.46 7.33
C HIS A 209 -5.29 -4.97 7.01
N LEU A 210 -6.34 -4.14 6.96
CA LEU A 210 -6.22 -2.69 6.79
C LEU A 210 -5.39 -2.08 7.92
N LEU A 211 -5.66 -2.48 9.17
CA LEU A 211 -4.91 -2.00 10.31
C LEU A 211 -3.44 -2.45 10.28
N ALA A 212 -3.16 -3.72 9.95
CA ALA A 212 -1.81 -4.25 9.86
C ALA A 212 -0.97 -3.50 8.81
N TYR A 213 -1.49 -3.36 7.59
CA TYR A 213 -0.80 -2.60 6.55
C TYR A 213 -0.69 -1.11 6.89
N SER A 214 -1.69 -0.53 7.57
CA SER A 214 -1.61 0.85 8.04
C SER A 214 -0.52 1.06 9.09
N ILE A 215 -0.36 0.12 10.03
CA ILE A 215 0.74 0.14 10.99
C ILE A 215 2.06 0.11 10.24
N VAL A 216 2.22 -0.79 9.27
CA VAL A 216 3.48 -0.97 8.54
C VAL A 216 3.81 0.21 7.60
N LEU A 217 2.83 0.73 6.85
CA LEU A 217 3.05 1.69 5.75
C LEU A 217 2.71 3.14 6.10
N LYS A 218 1.75 3.40 6.99
CA LYS A 218 1.27 4.75 7.31
C LYS A 218 1.80 5.25 8.67
N SER A 219 2.89 4.67 9.18
CA SER A 219 3.52 5.05 10.46
C SER A 219 4.84 5.83 10.27
N SER A 220 5.95 5.12 10.08
CA SER A 220 7.28 5.68 9.90
C SER A 220 8.19 4.76 9.05
N PRO A 221 9.19 5.33 8.35
CA PRO A 221 10.17 4.54 7.61
C PRO A 221 10.90 3.51 8.48
N LYS A 222 11.15 3.86 9.75
CA LYS A 222 11.82 2.98 10.71
C LYS A 222 11.03 1.69 10.93
N LEU A 223 9.71 1.81 11.11
CA LEU A 223 8.84 0.66 11.35
C LEU A 223 8.68 -0.22 10.10
N LEU A 224 8.55 0.40 8.92
CA LEU A 224 8.55 -0.33 7.65
C LEU A 224 9.83 -1.16 7.48
N ARG A 225 10.99 -0.51 7.67
CA ARG A 225 12.30 -1.16 7.56
C ARG A 225 12.48 -2.28 8.58
N TYR A 226 12.00 -2.10 9.80
CA TYR A 226 12.04 -3.13 10.84
C TYR A 226 11.33 -4.41 10.39
N PHE A 227 10.09 -4.31 9.92
CA PHE A 227 9.31 -5.50 9.52
C PHE A 227 9.78 -6.14 8.21
N ILE A 228 10.33 -5.35 7.28
CA ILE A 228 10.81 -5.87 5.98
C ILE A 228 12.24 -6.41 6.06
N VAL A 229 13.17 -5.64 6.64
CA VAL A 229 14.62 -5.92 6.55
C VAL A 229 15.15 -6.66 7.77
N GLU A 230 14.73 -6.26 8.97
CA GLU A 230 15.31 -6.79 10.20
C GLU A 230 14.61 -8.07 10.68
N LYS A 231 13.28 -8.02 10.80
CA LYS A 231 12.46 -9.16 11.20
C LYS A 231 12.08 -10.06 10.03
N THR A 232 11.97 -9.49 8.83
CA THR A 232 11.55 -10.18 7.60
C THR A 232 10.15 -10.80 7.65
N ASN A 233 9.29 -10.29 8.55
CA ASN A 233 7.92 -10.80 8.68
C ASN A 233 6.97 -10.30 7.60
N VAL A 234 7.31 -9.19 6.94
CA VAL A 234 6.59 -8.65 5.79
C VAL A 234 7.49 -8.73 4.58
N LEU A 235 7.03 -9.42 3.53
CA LEU A 235 7.82 -9.68 2.34
C LEU A 235 7.55 -8.62 1.29
N LEU A 236 8.57 -7.81 0.99
CA LEU A 236 8.56 -6.88 -0.14
C LEU A 236 9.21 -7.54 -1.37
N ILE A 237 8.41 -7.77 -2.40
CA ILE A 237 8.83 -8.48 -3.61
C ILE A 237 8.77 -7.51 -4.81
N PRO A 238 9.92 -7.14 -5.40
CA PRO A 238 9.93 -6.43 -6.66
C PRO A 238 9.45 -7.34 -7.78
N ILE A 239 8.53 -6.86 -8.61
CA ILE A 239 8.07 -7.54 -9.82
C ILE A 239 8.66 -6.83 -11.03
N ASN A 240 9.43 -7.58 -11.81
CA ASN A 240 10.11 -7.08 -13.00
C ASN A 240 9.45 -7.54 -14.30
N ASN A 241 8.37 -8.33 -14.21
CA ASN A 241 7.63 -8.87 -15.35
C ASN A 241 6.12 -8.63 -15.19
N ILE A 242 5.49 -8.06 -16.22
CA ILE A 242 4.05 -7.81 -16.25
C ILE A 242 3.20 -9.08 -16.18
N ASP A 243 3.68 -10.21 -16.72
CA ASP A 243 2.98 -11.50 -16.62
C ASP A 243 2.89 -11.98 -15.17
N GLU A 244 3.97 -11.78 -14.40
CA GLU A 244 3.96 -12.08 -12.96
C GLU A 244 3.04 -11.12 -12.21
N TRP A 245 3.04 -9.84 -12.59
CA TRP A 245 2.12 -8.85 -12.04
C TRP A 245 0.65 -9.25 -12.27
N LEU A 246 0.30 -9.64 -13.49
CA LEU A 246 -1.06 -10.05 -13.84
C LEU A 246 -1.46 -11.35 -13.15
N LYS A 247 -0.54 -12.32 -13.00
CA LYS A 247 -0.79 -13.57 -12.28
C LYS A 247 -1.25 -13.37 -10.84
N LEU A 248 -0.79 -12.31 -10.17
CA LEU A 248 -1.26 -11.98 -8.82
C LEU A 248 -2.78 -11.73 -8.74
N HIS A 249 -3.40 -11.31 -9.85
CA HIS A 249 -4.80 -10.88 -9.89
C HIS A 249 -5.77 -11.98 -10.31
N ILE A 250 -5.27 -13.09 -10.89
CA ILE A 250 -6.11 -14.12 -11.52
C ILE A 250 -7.04 -14.80 -10.51
N ASN A 251 -6.60 -14.98 -9.27
CA ASN A 251 -7.38 -15.69 -8.23
C ASN A 251 -8.02 -14.74 -7.20
N ILE A 252 -8.03 -13.43 -7.45
CA ILE A 252 -8.65 -12.45 -6.53
C ILE A 252 -10.17 -12.41 -6.73
N VAL A 253 -10.65 -12.68 -7.94
CA VAL A 253 -12.07 -12.69 -8.31
C VAL A 253 -12.40 -14.07 -8.87
N GLU A 254 -13.21 -14.84 -8.14
CA GLU A 254 -13.85 -16.08 -8.62
C GLU A 254 -15.34 -15.84 -8.90
#